data_AF-A0AAX3XEK7-F1
#
_entry.id   AF-A0AAX3XEK7-F1
#
_cell.length_a   1.000
_cell.length_b   1.000
_cell.length_c   1.000
_cell.angle_alpha   90.00
_cell.angle_beta   90.00
_cell.angle_gamma   90.00
#
_symmetry.space_group_name_H-M   'P 1'
#
loop_
_entity.id
_entity.type
_entity.pdbx_description
1 polymer ?
#
loop_
_entity_poly.entity_id
_entity_poly.type
_entity_poly.pdbx_seq_one_letter_code
_entity_poly.pdbx_strand_id
1 'polypeptide(L)'
;MGCRSLFEIKGVFPKGKQGYGYFNLNMEKAPNIALYGHLKLEKIKHIALVHKPVRGKESYAIAFITTDKEVLFKVYLGRDEHQQLFPQQVIKFNQLKNKEILC
;
A
#
# COMPACT_ATOMS: atom_id res chain seq x y z
N MET A 1 25.87 -0.17 -11.22
CA MET A 1 24.55 -0.68 -10.75
C MET A 1 24.30 -0.06 -9.38
N GLY A 2 23.41 0.94 -9.28
CA GLY A 2 23.20 1.67 -8.04
C GLY A 2 22.50 0.82 -6.97
N CYS A 3 23.02 0.84 -5.74
CA CYS A 3 22.34 0.30 -4.57
C CYS A 3 20.96 0.95 -4.45
N ARG A 4 19.89 0.19 -4.69
CA ARG A 4 18.52 0.61 -4.41
C ARG A 4 18.16 0.09 -3.04
N SER A 5 17.91 0.99 -2.10
CA SER A 5 17.39 0.64 -0.79
C SER A 5 15.91 0.25 -0.90
N LEU A 6 15.52 -0.82 -0.23
CA LEU A 6 14.14 -1.24 -0.06
C LEU A 6 13.79 -1.14 1.42
N PHE A 7 12.65 -0.51 1.71
CA PHE A 7 12.12 -0.39 3.05
C PHE A 7 10.76 -1.07 3.11
N GLU A 8 10.59 -1.98 4.07
CA GLU A 8 9.33 -2.66 4.32
C GLU A 8 8.92 -2.44 5.77
N ILE A 9 7.67 -2.02 5.97
CA ILE A 9 7.08 -1.84 7.30
C ILE A 9 5.88 -2.78 7.38
N LYS A 10 5.92 -3.71 8.33
CA LYS A 10 4.82 -4.65 8.60
C LYS A 10 3.90 -4.06 9.64
N GLY A 11 2.60 -4.02 9.34
CA GLY A 11 1.58 -3.55 10.26
C GLY A 11 0.27 -3.19 9.56
N VAL A 12 -0.69 -2.71 10.35
CA VAL A 12 -1.94 -2.14 9.83
C VAL A 12 -1.63 -0.82 9.14
N PHE A 13 -2.16 -0.63 7.93
CA PHE A 13 -1.98 0.65 7.22
C PHE A 13 -2.67 1.79 8.01
N PRO A 14 -1.98 2.92 8.24
CA PRO A 14 -2.49 4.05 9.01
C PRO A 14 -3.84 4.59 8.56
N LYS A 15 -4.59 5.18 9.50
CA LYS A 15 -5.55 6.23 9.14
C LYS A 15 -4.79 7.53 8.89
N GLY A 16 -5.41 8.45 8.15
CA GLY A 16 -4.84 9.77 7.94
C GLY A 16 -5.88 10.85 7.70
N LYS A 17 -5.43 12.10 7.71
CA LYS A 17 -6.23 13.32 7.52
C LYS A 17 -5.53 14.28 6.56
N GLN A 18 -6.30 14.95 5.70
CA GLN A 18 -5.78 16.02 4.86
C GLN A 18 -5.40 17.25 5.71
N GLY A 19 -4.28 17.89 5.39
CA GLY A 19 -3.84 19.13 6.03
C GLY A 19 -2.52 19.62 5.45
N TYR A 20 -2.37 20.94 5.32
CA TYR A 20 -1.15 21.60 4.80
C TYR A 20 -0.66 21.07 3.44
N GLY A 21 -1.58 20.62 2.57
CA GLY A 21 -1.25 20.06 1.24
C GLY A 21 -0.77 18.59 1.25
N TYR A 22 -0.89 17.89 2.39
CA TYR A 22 -0.53 16.48 2.52
C TYR A 22 -1.68 15.65 3.10
N PHE A 23 -1.63 14.34 2.88
CA PHE A 23 -2.38 13.36 3.66
C PHE A 23 -1.48 12.82 4.77
N ASN A 24 -1.80 13.21 6.00
CA ASN A 24 -0.97 13.00 7.18
C ASN A 24 -1.36 11.68 7.86
N LEU A 25 -0.43 10.73 7.96
CA LEU A 25 -0.63 9.40 8.51
C LEU A 25 -0.33 9.37 10.00
N ASN A 26 -1.26 8.84 10.80
CA ASN A 26 -1.11 8.60 12.25
C ASN A 26 -0.45 9.75 13.02
N MET A 27 -1.00 10.96 12.92
CA MET A 27 -0.45 12.14 13.62
C MET A 27 -0.56 12.06 15.15
N GLU A 28 -1.26 11.07 15.68
CA GLU A 28 -1.35 10.77 17.11
C GLU A 28 -0.50 9.52 17.40
N LYS A 29 0.39 9.60 18.40
CA LYS A 29 1.18 8.45 18.83
C LYS A 29 0.24 7.42 19.45
N ALA A 30 0.19 6.24 18.85
CA ALA A 30 -0.55 5.11 19.39
C ALA A 30 0.36 3.88 19.50
N PRO A 31 0.15 3.02 20.52
CA PRO A 31 0.87 1.75 20.61
C PRO A 31 0.60 0.89 19.37
N ASN A 32 1.62 0.18 18.90
CA ASN A 32 1.55 -0.76 17.78
C ASN A 32 1.35 -0.15 16.38
N ILE A 33 1.64 1.14 16.21
CA ILE A 33 1.72 1.80 14.91
C ILE A 33 3.17 2.06 14.54
N ALA A 34 3.62 1.52 13.40
CA ALA A 34 4.99 1.66 12.91
C ALA A 34 5.16 2.70 11.79
N LEU A 35 4.09 2.99 11.02
CA LEU A 35 4.14 3.93 9.89
C LEU A 35 3.54 5.29 10.28
N TYR A 36 4.40 6.31 10.26
CA TYR A 36 4.08 7.73 10.43
C TYR A 36 4.57 8.49 9.20
N GLY A 37 3.99 9.68 8.93
CA GLY A 37 4.52 10.59 7.93
C GLY A 37 3.44 11.22 7.05
N HIS A 38 3.84 11.66 5.86
CA HIS A 38 3.04 12.52 4.99
C HIS A 38 3.05 11.98 3.56
N LEU A 39 1.87 11.84 2.96
CA LEU A 39 1.72 11.47 1.56
C LEU A 39 1.30 12.70 0.74
N LYS A 40 2.05 12.98 -0.32
CA LYS A 40 1.68 14.04 -1.28
C LYS A 40 0.79 13.45 -2.37
N LEU A 41 -0.51 13.37 -2.09
CA LEU A 41 -1.47 12.64 -2.94
C LEU A 41 -1.53 13.15 -4.38
N GLU A 42 -1.28 14.45 -4.61
CA GLU A 42 -1.24 15.03 -5.96
C GLU A 42 -0.21 14.38 -6.90
N LYS A 43 0.85 13.76 -6.35
CA LYS A 43 1.86 13.02 -7.10
C LYS A 43 1.37 11.66 -7.56
N ILE A 44 0.32 11.10 -6.96
CA ILE A 44 -0.25 9.81 -7.32
C ILE A 44 -1.25 10.04 -8.46
N LYS A 45 -1.00 9.43 -9.62
CA LYS A 45 -1.88 9.53 -10.80
C LYS A 45 -2.60 8.25 -11.11
N HIS A 46 -1.99 7.11 -10.83
CA HIS A 46 -2.61 5.81 -11.04
C HIS A 46 -2.49 4.96 -9.79
N ILE A 47 -3.54 4.20 -9.53
CA ILE A 47 -3.55 3.15 -8.51
C ILE A 47 -3.79 1.84 -9.25
N ALA A 48 -2.87 0.89 -9.11
CA ALA A 48 -2.98 -0.41 -9.76
C ALA A 48 -3.15 -1.52 -8.72
N LEU A 49 -4.13 -2.39 -8.95
CA LEU A 49 -4.31 -3.63 -8.22
C LEU A 49 -3.51 -4.74 -8.90
N VAL A 50 -2.37 -5.11 -8.33
CA VAL A 50 -1.45 -6.10 -8.87
C VAL A 50 -1.66 -7.43 -8.19
N HIS A 51 -1.98 -8.47 -8.97
CA HIS A 51 -2.05 -9.85 -8.52
C HIS A 51 -1.13 -10.69 -9.41
N LYS A 52 -0.04 -11.21 -8.84
CA LYS A 52 0.90 -12.10 -9.54
C LYS A 52 1.80 -12.86 -8.56
N PRO A 53 2.36 -14.02 -8.93
CA PRO A 53 3.35 -14.70 -8.10
C PRO A 53 4.63 -13.87 -7.91
N VAL A 54 5.18 -13.87 -6.70
CA VAL A 54 6.49 -13.30 -6.36
C VAL A 54 7.28 -14.37 -5.61
N ARG A 55 8.45 -14.76 -6.15
CA ARG A 55 9.28 -15.85 -5.60
C ARG A 55 8.48 -17.13 -5.33
N GLY A 56 7.63 -17.50 -6.30
CA GLY A 56 6.81 -18.73 -6.24
C GLY A 56 5.59 -18.68 -5.32
N LYS A 57 5.29 -17.53 -4.68
CA LYS A 57 4.11 -17.37 -3.82
C LYS A 57 3.13 -16.36 -4.42
N GLU A 58 1.85 -16.70 -4.42
CA GLU A 58 0.75 -15.81 -4.76
C GLU A 58 0.86 -14.48 -4.02
N SER A 59 0.90 -13.35 -4.73
CA SER A 59 1.09 -12.03 -4.13
C SER A 59 0.09 -11.02 -4.66
N TYR A 60 -0.38 -10.17 -3.76
CA TYR A 60 -1.36 -9.11 -4.01
C TYR A 60 -0.79 -7.80 -3.49
N ALA A 61 -0.80 -6.77 -4.33
CA ALA A 61 -0.29 -5.45 -3.99
C ALA A 61 -1.17 -4.34 -4.58
N ILE A 62 -1.32 -3.26 -3.82
CA ILE A 62 -1.86 -2.00 -4.30
C ILE A 62 -0.66 -1.09 -4.59
N ALA A 63 -0.44 -0.73 -5.86
CA ALA A 63 0.67 0.12 -6.27
C ALA A 63 0.19 1.54 -6.55
N PHE A 64 0.87 2.52 -5.94
CA PHE A 64 0.62 3.95 -6.14
C PHE A 64 1.69 4.50 -7.08
N ILE A 65 1.25 5.04 -8.21
CA ILE A 65 2.10 5.31 -9.37
C ILE A 65 2.06 6.81 -9.69
N THR A 66 3.23 7.38 -9.99
CA THR A 66 3.38 8.81 -10.32
C THR A 66 2.98 9.14 -11.75
N THR A 67 2.96 10.44 -12.10
CA THR A 67 2.83 10.92 -13.50
C THR A 67 3.84 10.27 -14.42
N ASP A 68 5.05 10.04 -13.91
CA ASP A 68 6.21 9.57 -14.68
C ASP A 68 6.23 8.04 -14.78
N LYS A 69 5.12 7.39 -14.42
CA LYS A 69 4.92 5.93 -14.39
C LYS A 69 5.83 5.19 -13.42
N GLU A 70 6.44 5.89 -12.47
CA GLU A 70 7.23 5.28 -11.40
C GLU A 70 6.33 4.83 -10.24
N VAL A 71 6.66 3.70 -9.63
CA VAL A 71 5.94 3.25 -8.42
C VAL A 71 6.49 4.01 -7.22
N LEU A 72 5.66 4.85 -6.60
CA LEU A 72 6.02 5.61 -5.41
C LEU A 72 6.13 4.68 -4.19
N PHE A 73 5.13 3.83 -3.98
CA PHE A 73 5.16 2.77 -2.97
C PHE A 73 4.09 1.70 -3.27
N LYS A 74 4.16 0.59 -2.54
CA LYS A 74 3.18 -0.51 -2.62
C LYS A 74 2.69 -0.88 -1.23
N VAL A 75 1.43 -1.29 -1.14
CA VAL A 75 0.86 -1.95 0.03
C VAL A 75 0.55 -3.39 -0.35
N TYR A 76 1.26 -4.33 0.27
CA TYR A 76 1.02 -5.76 0.09
C TYR A 76 -0.02 -6.26 1.08
N LEU A 77 -0.80 -7.26 0.68
CA LEU A 77 -1.64 -7.98 1.64
C LEU A 77 -0.77 -8.74 2.65
N GLY A 78 -1.24 -8.78 3.88
CA GLY A 78 -0.57 -9.43 4.99
C GLY A 78 -0.59 -10.95 4.88
N ARG A 79 0.32 -11.57 5.61
CA ARG A 79 0.35 -13.02 5.83
C ARG A 79 0.37 -13.32 7.31
N ASP A 80 -0.13 -14.49 7.67
CA ASP A 80 0.03 -15.06 9.00
C ASP A 80 1.46 -15.61 9.22
N GLU A 81 1.69 -16.16 10.40
CA GLU A 81 2.97 -16.74 10.82
C GLU A 81 3.38 -17.95 9.96
N HIS A 82 2.41 -18.63 9.34
CA HIS A 82 2.62 -19.74 8.40
C HIS A 82 2.78 -19.27 6.94
N GLN A 83 2.93 -17.96 6.73
CA GLN A 83 3.09 -17.34 5.42
C GLN A 83 1.86 -17.54 4.50
N GLN A 84 0.67 -17.75 5.04
CA GLN A 84 -0.58 -17.81 4.29
C GLN A 84 -1.21 -16.43 4.19
N LEU A 85 -1.82 -16.10 3.04
CA LEU A 85 -2.55 -14.85 2.88
C LEU A 85 -3.80 -14.85 3.76
N PHE A 86 -4.13 -13.71 4.36
CA PHE A 86 -5.40 -13.57 5.07
C PHE A 86 -6.58 -13.61 4.09
N PRO A 87 -7.49 -14.61 4.14
CA PRO A 87 -8.55 -14.78 3.14
C PRO A 87 -9.47 -13.55 3.03
N GLN A 88 -9.78 -12.92 4.17
CA GLN A 88 -10.62 -11.72 4.19
C GLN A 88 -9.99 -10.54 3.44
N GLN A 89 -8.66 -10.41 3.46
CA GLN A 89 -7.97 -9.35 2.71
C GLN A 89 -8.02 -9.61 1.21
N VAL A 90 -7.87 -10.87 0.79
CA VAL A 90 -7.97 -11.27 -0.63
C VAL A 90 -9.38 -10.99 -1.18
N ILE A 91 -10.42 -11.32 -0.42
CA ILE A 91 -11.81 -11.02 -0.78
C ILE A 91 -12.01 -9.51 -0.99
N LYS A 92 -11.59 -8.69 -0.01
CA LYS A 92 -11.71 -7.22 -0.10
C LYS A 92 -10.89 -6.65 -1.26
N PHE A 93 -9.71 -7.19 -1.54
CA PHE A 93 -8.89 -6.78 -2.68
C PHE A 93 -9.60 -7.04 -4.01
N ASN A 94 -10.21 -8.22 -4.18
CA ASN A 94 -10.95 -8.53 -5.40
C ASN A 94 -12.21 -7.70 -5.56
N GLN A 95 -12.87 -7.32 -4.45
CA GLN A 95 -13.99 -6.38 -4.49
C GLN A 95 -13.59 -4.98 -5.00
N LEU A 96 -12.36 -4.54 -4.76
CA LEU A 96 -11.86 -3.27 -5.30
C LEU A 96 -11.74 -3.27 -6.83
N LYS A 97 -11.50 -4.43 -7.45
CA LYS A 97 -11.43 -4.54 -8.92
C LYS A 97 -12.77 -4.27 -9.60
N ASN A 98 -13.86 -4.60 -8.90
CA ASN A 98 -15.22 -4.51 -9.42
C ASN A 98 -15.90 -3.17 -9.09
N LYS A 99 -15.25 -2.33 -8.27
CA LYS A 99 -15.67 -0.95 -8.10
C LYS A 99 -15.10 -0.15 -9.26
N GLU A 100 -15.96 0.54 -10.02
CA GLU A 100 -15.51 1.60 -10.91
C GLU A 100 -14.70 2.58 -10.06
N ILE A 101 -13.39 2.60 -10.29
CA ILE A 101 -12.53 3.63 -9.73
C ILE A 101 -12.81 4.86 -10.59
N LEU A 102 -13.79 5.67 -10.18
CA LEU A 102 -13.97 7.04 -10.66
C LEU A 102 -12.71 7.81 -10.27
N CYS A 103 -11.76 7.84 -11.20
CA CYS A 103 -10.69 8.82 -11.24
C CYS A 103 -11.20 10.06 -11.98
#